data_AF-A0A1B5KUX4-F1
#
_entry.id   AF-A0A1B5KUX4-F1
#
_cell.length_a   1.000
_cell.length_b   1.000
_cell.length_c   1.000
_cell.angle_alpha   90.00
_cell.angle_beta   90.00
_cell.angle_gamma   90.00
#
_symmetry.space_group_name_H-M   'P 1'
#
loop_
_entity.id
_entity.type
_entity.pdbx_description
1 polymer ?
#
loop_
_entity_poly.entity_id
_entity_poly.type
_entity_poly.pdbx_seq_one_letter_code
_entity_poly.pdbx_strand_id
1 'polypeptide(L)'
;MSTIVLYERCLAAKTAKVVNVQEKPTKNYKPLPLTTVELQKAATRLLGLSGQQAMTIAEGLYNRGFISYPRTETDRFDKEINLKALVQKQTGDERWGPFAQGLVNGAFTQPREGRHDDKAHPPIHPITYAAPSVLNYDEGRLYEYVVRRFLACCSEDALGMRTSVDLEYGIESFSAHGLIVLEKNYLNVFIYDKWDNTAELPKFTRGEVFQPTEASMTEGKTSPPNYLTEADLIALMDANGIGTDATMAEHIQKIQDREYVATIDRSRSTAGDDGSDGQSNPPSARGVPDGGRGRGRGARGRGGSNAVRVRQGGVRIFVPTQLGVALILGYDRMNFETSLGKPFLRKEMELKMKAICEGQTTKEVVLRESISQYRRVFMQTQEKLDVLRAVSPPAKALNSR
;
A
#
# COMPACT_ATOMS: atom_id res chain seq x y z
N MET A 1 -24.56 29.25 -9.87
CA MET A 1 -25.80 29.81 -9.28
C MET A 1 -26.48 28.83 -8.34
N SER A 2 -26.71 27.56 -8.72
CA SER A 2 -27.41 26.61 -7.83
C SER A 2 -26.72 26.38 -6.47
N THR A 3 -25.40 26.17 -6.45
CA THR A 3 -24.63 25.98 -5.20
C THR A 3 -24.73 27.16 -4.23
N ILE A 4 -24.67 28.39 -4.76
CA ILE A 4 -24.82 29.63 -3.99
C ILE A 4 -26.20 29.68 -3.34
N VAL A 5 -27.26 29.33 -4.07
CA VAL A 5 -28.63 29.31 -3.54
C VAL A 5 -28.78 28.28 -2.41
N LEU A 6 -28.19 27.09 -2.55
CA LEU A 6 -28.21 26.07 -1.47
C LEU A 6 -27.44 26.56 -0.24
N TYR A 7 -26.27 27.17 -0.45
CA TYR A 7 -25.46 27.74 0.62
C TYR A 7 -26.17 28.88 1.38
N GLU A 8 -26.79 29.83 0.67
CA GLU A 8 -27.56 30.92 1.28
C GLU A 8 -28.76 30.40 2.09
N ARG A 9 -29.42 29.33 1.62
CA ARG A 9 -30.52 28.66 2.36
C ARG A 9 -30.03 28.06 3.67
N CYS A 10 -28.85 27.44 3.68
CA CYS A 10 -28.22 26.97 4.91
C CYS A 10 -27.99 28.14 5.87
N LEU A 11 -27.33 29.23 5.42
CA LEU A 11 -27.06 30.39 6.27
C LEU A 11 -28.34 31.02 6.85
N ALA A 12 -29.42 31.07 6.07
CA ALA A 12 -30.71 31.59 6.53
C ALA A 12 -31.33 30.74 7.65
N ALA A 13 -31.07 29.43 7.67
CA ALA A 13 -31.59 28.52 8.70
C ALA A 13 -30.91 28.72 10.08
N LYS A 14 -29.67 29.24 10.11
CA LYS A 14 -28.83 29.54 11.29
C LYS A 14 -28.43 28.35 12.17
N THR A 15 -29.28 27.34 12.29
CA THR A 15 -29.05 26.16 13.13
C THR A 15 -29.15 24.87 12.32
N ALA A 16 -28.28 23.92 12.65
CA ALA A 16 -28.35 22.55 12.17
C ALA A 16 -29.03 21.66 13.21
N LYS A 17 -29.72 20.62 12.74
CA LYS A 17 -30.41 19.63 13.57
C LYS A 17 -29.84 18.24 13.30
N VAL A 18 -29.55 17.51 14.36
CA VAL A 18 -29.17 16.10 14.30
C VAL A 18 -30.42 15.27 13.98
N VAL A 19 -30.47 14.64 12.80
CA VAL A 19 -31.61 13.80 12.40
C VAL A 19 -31.41 12.33 12.74
N ASN A 20 -30.15 11.88 12.73
CA ASN A 20 -29.78 10.50 13.01
C ASN A 20 -28.40 10.44 13.66
N VAL A 21 -28.25 9.53 14.63
CA VAL A 21 -26.96 9.16 15.23
C VAL A 21 -26.92 7.64 15.24
N GLN A 22 -25.96 7.07 14.53
CA GLN A 22 -25.76 5.63 14.46
C GLN A 22 -24.37 5.27 14.98
N GLU A 23 -24.34 4.40 15.98
CA GLU A 23 -23.12 3.73 16.42
C GLU A 23 -23.12 2.29 15.96
N LYS A 24 -22.03 1.88 15.30
CA LYS A 24 -21.88 0.53 14.78
C LYS A 24 -20.53 -0.05 15.23
N PRO A 25 -20.54 -1.17 15.97
CA PRO A 25 -19.33 -1.95 16.20
C PRO A 25 -18.70 -2.33 14.86
N THR A 26 -17.43 -2.03 14.69
CA THR A 26 -16.67 -2.28 13.47
C THR A 26 -15.35 -2.97 13.80
N LYS A 27 -14.85 -3.73 12.83
CA LYS A 27 -13.54 -4.39 12.94
C LYS A 27 -12.61 -3.83 11.88
N ASN A 28 -11.33 -3.67 12.21
CA ASN A 28 -10.28 -3.72 11.21
C ASN A 28 -9.73 -5.13 11.21
N TYR A 29 -9.88 -5.80 10.08
CA TYR A 29 -9.47 -7.19 10.00
C TYR A 29 -7.95 -7.29 10.00
N LYS A 30 -7.43 -8.20 10.82
CA LYS A 30 -6.02 -8.58 10.77
C LYS A 30 -5.63 -9.02 9.35
N PRO A 31 -4.37 -8.81 8.96
CA PRO A 31 -3.94 -9.12 7.60
C PRO A 31 -4.12 -10.60 7.25
N LEU A 32 -4.30 -10.87 5.95
CA LEU A 32 -4.13 -12.23 5.42
C LEU A 32 -2.64 -12.64 5.46
N PRO A 33 -2.36 -13.96 5.51
CA PRO A 33 -1.04 -14.52 5.31
C PRO A 33 -0.34 -13.95 4.07
N LEU A 34 0.98 -13.84 4.14
CA LEU A 34 1.76 -13.05 3.18
C LEU A 34 2.04 -13.86 1.91
N THR A 35 1.65 -13.32 0.76
CA THR A 35 2.02 -13.85 -0.57
C THR A 35 3.18 -13.08 -1.18
N THR A 36 3.71 -13.56 -2.30
CA THR A 36 4.75 -12.86 -3.06
C THR A 36 4.32 -11.46 -3.51
N VAL A 37 3.11 -11.35 -4.06
CA VAL A 37 2.55 -10.09 -4.59
C VAL A 37 2.40 -9.07 -3.46
N GLU A 38 1.87 -9.49 -2.31
CA GLU A 38 1.72 -8.61 -1.15
C GLU A 38 3.06 -8.20 -0.54
N LEU A 39 4.07 -9.09 -0.53
CA LEU A 39 5.43 -8.74 -0.12
C LEU A 39 6.05 -7.68 -1.05
N GLN A 40 5.95 -7.85 -2.37
CA GLN A 40 6.51 -6.88 -3.33
C GLN A 40 5.81 -5.51 -3.24
N LYS A 41 4.47 -5.48 -3.14
CA LYS A 41 3.70 -4.24 -2.94
C LYS A 41 4.07 -3.54 -1.63
N ALA A 42 4.27 -4.30 -0.56
CA ALA A 42 4.65 -3.75 0.73
C ALA A 42 6.09 -3.22 0.73
N ALA A 43 7.04 -3.96 0.14
CA ALA A 43 8.43 -3.57 0.08
C ALA A 43 8.62 -2.25 -0.71
N THR A 44 7.94 -2.10 -1.84
CA THR A 44 7.97 -0.89 -2.67
C THR A 44 7.32 0.30 -1.98
N ARG A 45 6.13 0.10 -1.39
CA ARG A 45 5.37 1.19 -0.76
C ARG A 45 5.91 1.63 0.60
N LEU A 46 6.42 0.71 1.41
CA LEU A 46 6.73 0.93 2.83
C LEU A 46 8.23 0.95 3.12
N LEU A 47 9.02 0.16 2.38
CA LEU A 47 10.45 -0.04 2.66
C LEU A 47 11.35 0.68 1.64
N GLY A 48 10.80 1.14 0.52
CA GLY A 48 11.57 1.81 -0.54
C GLY A 48 12.48 0.87 -1.32
N LEU A 49 12.20 -0.43 -1.30
CA LEU A 49 12.89 -1.47 -2.06
C LEU A 49 12.12 -1.72 -3.36
N SER A 50 12.77 -1.86 -4.50
CA SER A 50 12.07 -2.36 -5.70
C SER A 50 11.58 -3.79 -5.48
N GLY A 51 10.61 -4.23 -6.27
CA GLY A 51 10.13 -5.61 -6.24
C GLY A 51 11.27 -6.60 -6.46
N GLN A 52 12.20 -6.29 -7.37
CA GLN A 52 13.37 -7.13 -7.64
C GLN A 52 14.32 -7.19 -6.44
N GLN A 53 14.62 -6.05 -5.80
CA GLN A 53 15.44 -6.00 -4.58
C GLN A 53 14.80 -6.81 -3.45
N ALA A 54 13.48 -6.66 -3.25
CA ALA A 54 12.73 -7.39 -2.24
C ALA A 54 12.82 -8.91 -2.46
N MET A 55 12.67 -9.38 -3.71
CA MET A 55 12.77 -10.81 -4.03
C MET A 55 14.19 -11.35 -3.81
N THR A 56 15.23 -10.62 -4.24
CA THR A 56 16.63 -11.03 -4.01
C THR A 56 16.93 -11.15 -2.52
N ILE A 57 16.46 -10.20 -1.70
CA ILE A 57 16.63 -10.23 -0.25
C ILE A 57 15.85 -11.40 0.36
N ALA A 58 14.60 -11.60 -0.03
CA ALA A 58 13.77 -12.69 0.47
C ALA A 58 14.37 -14.06 0.16
N GLU A 59 14.91 -14.26 -1.04
CA GLU A 59 15.66 -15.47 -1.41
C GLU A 59 16.89 -15.67 -0.54
N GLY A 60 17.65 -14.60 -0.27
CA GLY A 60 18.79 -14.65 0.66
C GLY A 60 18.41 -14.98 2.11
N LEU A 61 17.24 -14.54 2.57
CA LEU A 61 16.69 -14.91 3.89
C LEU A 61 16.22 -16.37 3.91
N TYR A 62 15.58 -16.84 2.85
CA TYR A 62 15.15 -18.23 2.68
C TYR A 62 16.34 -19.19 2.65
N ASN A 63 17.37 -18.89 1.86
CA ASN A 63 18.57 -19.73 1.74
C ASN A 63 19.33 -19.86 3.08
N ARG A 64 19.19 -18.87 3.97
CA ARG A 64 19.73 -18.91 5.35
C ARG A 64 18.77 -19.52 6.38
N GLY A 65 17.57 -19.96 5.95
CA GLY A 65 16.57 -20.61 6.80
C GLY A 65 15.77 -19.66 7.70
N PHE A 66 15.77 -18.35 7.43
CA PHE A 66 15.05 -17.38 8.26
C PHE A 66 13.56 -17.27 7.93
N ILE A 67 13.20 -17.42 6.67
CA ILE A 67 11.80 -17.36 6.19
C ILE A 67 11.48 -18.59 5.31
N SER A 68 10.20 -18.88 5.14
CA SER A 68 9.72 -19.87 4.17
C SER A 68 9.97 -19.42 2.72
N TYR A 69 9.77 -20.32 1.76
CA TYR A 69 10.02 -20.04 0.36
C TYR A 69 9.22 -18.81 -0.13
N PRO A 70 9.87 -17.76 -0.68
CA PRO A 70 9.23 -16.46 -0.88
C PRO A 70 8.49 -16.32 -2.21
N ARG A 71 8.39 -17.39 -3.00
CA ARG A 71 7.67 -17.43 -4.29
C ARG A 71 6.47 -18.35 -4.15
N THR A 72 5.40 -17.79 -3.60
CA THR A 72 4.13 -18.47 -3.36
C THR A 72 2.95 -17.53 -3.60
N GLU A 73 1.83 -18.10 -4.06
CA GLU A 73 0.53 -17.44 -4.17
C GLU A 73 -0.39 -17.79 -2.98
N THR A 74 0.05 -18.68 -2.10
CA THR A 74 -0.74 -19.21 -0.98
C THR A 74 -0.96 -18.15 0.11
N ASP A 75 -2.23 -17.87 0.40
CA ASP A 75 -2.67 -16.91 1.43
C ASP A 75 -3.45 -17.57 2.58
N ARG A 76 -3.16 -18.85 2.84
CA ARG A 76 -3.73 -19.66 3.93
C ARG A 76 -2.70 -20.64 4.48
N PHE A 77 -2.69 -20.86 5.79
CA PHE A 77 -1.82 -21.87 6.39
C PHE A 77 -2.51 -23.24 6.39
N ASP A 78 -1.72 -24.29 6.20
CA ASP A 78 -2.16 -25.65 6.51
C ASP A 78 -2.39 -25.80 8.03
N LYS A 79 -3.44 -26.52 8.40
CA LYS A 79 -3.81 -26.80 9.79
C LYS A 79 -2.76 -27.66 10.51
N GLU A 80 -1.94 -28.40 9.78
CA GLU A 80 -0.87 -29.24 10.32
C GLU A 80 0.34 -28.42 10.79
N ILE A 81 0.51 -27.19 10.30
CA ILE A 81 1.65 -26.35 10.69
C ILE A 81 1.46 -25.86 12.14
N ASN A 82 2.44 -26.15 13.00
CA ASN A 82 2.45 -25.64 14.37
C ASN A 82 2.89 -24.17 14.43
N LEU A 83 1.96 -23.27 14.09
CA LEU A 83 2.20 -21.83 14.07
C LEU A 83 2.59 -21.26 15.43
N LYS A 84 2.05 -21.80 16.53
CA LYS A 84 2.43 -21.38 17.90
C LYS A 84 3.91 -21.62 18.18
N ALA A 85 4.48 -22.74 17.70
CA ALA A 85 5.91 -22.99 17.83
C ALA A 85 6.75 -21.98 17.04
N LEU A 86 6.27 -21.50 15.89
CA LEU A 86 6.95 -20.45 15.12
C LEU A 86 6.86 -19.08 15.82
N VAL A 87 5.70 -18.76 16.42
CA VAL A 87 5.53 -17.57 17.27
C VAL A 87 6.49 -17.61 18.46
N GLN A 88 6.63 -18.77 19.13
CA GLN A 88 7.53 -18.95 20.27
C GLN A 88 8.98 -18.60 19.94
N LYS A 89 9.45 -18.88 18.70
CA LYS A 89 10.80 -18.53 18.28
C LYS A 89 11.03 -17.01 18.21
N GLN A 90 9.97 -16.22 18.07
CA GLN A 90 10.07 -14.76 17.92
C GLN A 90 10.02 -13.99 19.25
N THR A 91 9.87 -14.67 20.39
CA THR A 91 9.71 -14.01 21.71
C THR A 91 10.98 -13.30 22.19
N GLY A 92 12.14 -13.64 21.64
CA GLY A 92 13.43 -13.07 22.03
C GLY A 92 13.74 -11.67 21.46
N ASP A 93 12.95 -11.16 20.51
CA ASP A 93 13.20 -9.82 19.93
C ASP A 93 12.65 -8.70 20.81
N GLU A 94 13.42 -7.64 21.02
CA GLU A 94 13.00 -6.52 21.88
C GLU A 94 11.78 -5.75 21.34
N ARG A 95 11.57 -5.74 20.01
CA ARG A 95 10.56 -4.88 19.36
C ARG A 95 9.18 -5.52 19.28
N TRP A 96 9.11 -6.84 19.15
CA TRP A 96 7.85 -7.60 19.01
C TRP A 96 7.76 -8.82 19.92
N GLY A 97 8.84 -9.20 20.59
CA GLY A 97 8.90 -10.35 21.49
C GLY A 97 7.85 -10.32 22.60
N PRO A 98 7.59 -9.19 23.28
CA PRO A 98 6.51 -9.08 24.25
C PRO A 98 5.13 -9.41 23.67
N PHE A 99 4.86 -8.99 22.42
CA PHE A 99 3.61 -9.30 21.73
C PHE A 99 3.54 -10.80 21.39
N ALA A 100 4.62 -11.36 20.85
CA ALA A 100 4.72 -12.79 20.57
C ALA A 100 4.52 -13.64 21.85
N GLN A 101 5.07 -13.20 22.99
CA GLN A 101 4.88 -13.87 24.27
C GLN A 101 3.42 -13.85 24.72
N GLY A 102 2.71 -12.74 24.51
CA GLY A 102 1.26 -12.66 24.76
C GLY A 102 0.46 -13.68 23.93
N LEU A 103 0.82 -13.85 22.65
CA LEU A 103 0.21 -14.87 21.79
C LEU A 103 0.45 -16.29 22.34
N VAL A 104 1.68 -16.62 22.72
CA VAL A 104 2.01 -17.92 23.34
C VAL A 104 1.19 -18.14 24.62
N ASN A 105 1.01 -17.11 25.43
CA ASN A 105 0.33 -17.16 26.73
C ASN A 105 -1.20 -17.15 26.64
N GLY A 106 -1.78 -17.37 25.45
CA GLY A 106 -3.22 -17.57 25.27
C GLY A 106 -3.91 -16.60 24.32
N ALA A 107 -3.25 -15.53 23.88
CA ALA A 107 -3.82 -14.58 22.92
C ALA A 107 -3.71 -15.02 21.45
N PHE A 108 -3.08 -16.18 21.18
CA PHE A 108 -2.96 -16.72 19.83
C PHE A 108 -4.33 -17.09 19.27
N THR A 109 -4.57 -16.66 18.03
CA THR A 109 -5.71 -17.09 17.23
C THR A 109 -5.22 -17.62 15.90
N GLN A 110 -6.03 -18.48 15.28
CA GLN A 110 -5.70 -18.99 13.96
C GLN A 110 -5.72 -17.85 12.91
N PRO A 111 -4.74 -17.80 11.99
CA PRO A 111 -4.79 -16.89 10.85
C PRO A 111 -6.08 -17.02 10.05
N ARG A 112 -6.50 -15.90 9.46
CA ARG A 112 -7.59 -15.90 8.47
C ARG A 112 -7.12 -16.63 7.21
N GLU A 113 -8.04 -17.37 6.60
CA GLU A 113 -7.79 -18.04 5.32
C GLU A 113 -8.18 -17.11 4.16
N GLY A 114 -7.25 -16.90 3.23
CA GLY A 114 -7.57 -16.29 1.95
C GLY A 114 -8.14 -17.31 0.96
N ARG A 115 -8.10 -16.98 -0.33
CA ARG A 115 -8.74 -17.78 -1.40
C ARG A 115 -7.74 -18.58 -2.24
N HIS A 116 -6.45 -18.36 -2.06
CA HIS A 116 -5.41 -18.83 -2.95
C HIS A 116 -4.52 -19.87 -2.27
N ASP A 117 -4.20 -20.91 -3.02
CA ASP A 117 -3.42 -22.06 -2.56
C ASP A 117 -2.71 -22.67 -3.77
N ASP A 118 -1.38 -22.55 -3.80
CA ASP A 118 -0.55 -23.16 -4.85
C ASP A 118 -0.32 -24.66 -4.64
N LYS A 119 -0.76 -25.21 -3.48
CA LYS A 119 -0.61 -26.61 -3.07
C LYS A 119 0.83 -27.11 -2.98
N ALA A 120 1.80 -26.21 -2.99
CA ALA A 120 3.23 -26.53 -2.97
C ALA A 120 3.94 -25.89 -1.77
N HIS A 121 3.59 -24.63 -1.46
CA HIS A 121 4.28 -23.83 -0.48
C HIS A 121 3.29 -23.17 0.50
N PRO A 122 3.63 -23.10 1.80
CA PRO A 122 2.88 -22.28 2.74
C PRO A 122 3.12 -20.78 2.47
N PRO A 123 2.29 -19.89 3.04
CA PRO A 123 2.51 -18.44 2.96
C PRO A 123 3.92 -18.04 3.43
N ILE A 124 4.38 -16.86 3.05
CA ILE A 124 5.68 -16.32 3.48
C ILE A 124 5.64 -16.01 4.98
N HIS A 125 6.48 -16.68 5.77
CA HIS A 125 6.49 -16.56 7.24
C HIS A 125 7.87 -16.85 7.83
N PRO A 126 8.18 -16.39 9.06
CA PRO A 126 9.47 -16.67 9.69
C PRO A 126 9.56 -18.12 10.17
N ILE A 127 10.67 -18.80 9.86
CA ILE A 127 10.96 -20.19 10.25
C ILE A 127 11.76 -20.25 11.54
N THR A 128 12.71 -19.32 11.70
CA THR A 128 13.52 -19.16 12.90
C THR A 128 13.77 -17.67 13.17
N TYR A 129 14.26 -17.36 14.37
CA TYR A 129 14.66 -16.01 14.72
C TYR A 129 15.98 -15.64 14.05
N ALA A 130 16.01 -14.46 13.41
CA ALA A 130 17.21 -13.85 12.88
C ALA A 130 17.60 -12.67 13.77
N ALA A 131 18.74 -12.79 14.46
CA ALA A 131 19.28 -11.68 15.25
C ALA A 131 19.63 -10.49 14.34
N PRO A 132 19.47 -9.23 14.78
CA PRO A 132 19.83 -8.07 13.97
C PRO A 132 21.28 -8.08 13.48
N SER A 133 22.20 -8.70 14.24
CA SER A 133 23.63 -8.79 13.89
C SER A 133 23.94 -9.65 12.67
N VAL A 134 23.02 -10.53 12.24
CA VAL A 134 23.20 -11.40 11.06
C VAL A 134 22.50 -10.86 9.81
N LEU A 135 21.87 -9.68 9.92
CA LEU A 135 21.12 -9.05 8.84
C LEU A 135 21.75 -7.70 8.50
N ASN A 136 21.86 -7.40 7.21
CA ASN A 136 22.13 -6.03 6.79
C ASN A 136 20.88 -5.14 6.97
N TYR A 137 21.02 -3.83 6.72
CA TYR A 137 19.94 -2.87 6.92
C TYR A 137 18.66 -3.21 6.15
N ASP A 138 18.74 -3.56 4.87
CA ASP A 138 17.56 -3.85 4.03
C ASP A 138 16.98 -5.24 4.33
N GLU A 139 17.84 -6.22 4.58
CA GLU A 139 17.44 -7.54 5.08
C GLU A 139 16.66 -7.44 6.39
N GLY A 140 17.15 -6.64 7.34
CA GLY A 140 16.51 -6.40 8.63
C GLY A 140 15.12 -5.80 8.48
N ARG A 141 14.95 -4.84 7.57
CA ARG A 141 13.65 -4.19 7.30
C ARG A 141 12.66 -5.15 6.65
N LEU A 142 13.08 -5.94 5.65
CA LEU A 142 12.20 -6.92 5.01
C LEU A 142 11.82 -8.05 5.96
N TYR A 143 12.79 -8.58 6.72
CA TYR A 143 12.56 -9.61 7.73
C TYR A 143 11.60 -9.14 8.83
N GLU A 144 11.80 -7.92 9.37
CA GLU A 144 10.89 -7.33 10.35
C GLU A 144 9.46 -7.22 9.81
N TYR A 145 9.28 -6.83 8.54
CA TYR A 145 7.96 -6.81 7.92
C TYR A 145 7.31 -8.21 7.90
N VAL A 146 8.05 -9.24 7.45
CA VAL A 146 7.57 -10.62 7.40
C VAL A 146 7.17 -11.11 8.80
N VAL A 147 8.00 -10.87 9.82
CA VAL A 147 7.72 -11.29 11.20
C VAL A 147 6.49 -10.57 11.76
N ARG A 148 6.42 -9.24 11.65
CA ARG A 148 5.27 -8.47 12.16
C ARG A 148 3.97 -8.85 11.46
N ARG A 149 4.02 -9.09 10.14
CA ARG A 149 2.88 -9.58 9.35
C ARG A 149 2.40 -10.94 9.87
N PHE A 150 3.32 -11.88 10.08
CA PHE A 150 3.00 -13.20 10.62
C PHE A 150 2.39 -13.15 12.01
N LEU A 151 2.98 -12.40 12.94
CA LEU A 151 2.46 -12.24 14.31
C LEU A 151 1.07 -11.60 14.32
N ALA A 152 0.84 -10.63 13.44
CA ALA A 152 -0.48 -10.01 13.28
C ALA A 152 -1.53 -10.97 12.75
N CYS A 153 -1.17 -11.84 11.79
CA CYS A 153 -2.07 -12.92 11.32
C CYS A 153 -2.51 -13.82 12.48
N CYS A 154 -1.62 -14.06 13.46
CA CYS A 154 -1.85 -14.92 14.62
C CYS A 154 -2.55 -14.20 15.81
N SER A 155 -2.99 -12.95 15.64
CA SER A 155 -3.65 -12.14 16.67
C SER A 155 -5.14 -11.92 16.39
N GLU A 156 -5.84 -11.18 17.24
CA GLU A 156 -7.24 -10.79 17.02
C GLU A 156 -7.36 -9.59 16.06
N ASP A 157 -8.54 -9.44 15.46
CA ASP A 157 -8.91 -8.23 14.70
C ASP A 157 -8.92 -7.00 15.62
N ALA A 158 -8.60 -5.81 15.11
CA ALA A 158 -8.80 -4.60 15.89
C ALA A 158 -10.29 -4.27 15.98
N LEU A 159 -10.76 -3.86 17.16
CA LEU A 159 -12.16 -3.56 17.44
C LEU A 159 -12.36 -2.06 17.67
N GLY A 160 -13.45 -1.52 17.15
CA GLY A 160 -13.73 -0.10 17.21
C GLY A 160 -15.22 0.19 17.11
N MET A 161 -15.58 1.43 17.40
CA MET A 161 -16.94 1.94 17.27
C MET A 161 -16.96 3.02 16.20
N ARG A 162 -17.71 2.81 15.12
CA ARG A 162 -17.94 3.84 14.11
C ARG A 162 -19.21 4.61 14.46
N THR A 163 -19.09 5.93 14.51
CA THR A 163 -20.23 6.84 14.72
C THR A 163 -20.49 7.58 13.41
N SER A 164 -21.74 7.56 12.96
CA SER A 164 -22.22 8.35 11.83
C SER A 164 -23.34 9.26 12.33
N VAL A 165 -23.21 10.56 12.04
CA VAL A 165 -24.16 11.59 12.44
C VAL A 165 -24.67 12.25 11.19
N ASP A 166 -25.97 12.16 10.95
CA ASP A 166 -26.64 12.86 9.87
C ASP A 166 -27.28 14.13 10.41
N LEU A 167 -27.10 15.21 9.68
CA LEU A 167 -27.47 16.57 10.06
C LEU A 167 -28.33 17.19 8.96
N GLU A 168 -29.33 17.96 9.34
CA GLU A 168 -30.04 18.87 8.44
C GLU A 168 -29.65 20.30 8.77
N TYR A 169 -29.21 21.07 7.76
CA TYR A 169 -28.98 22.50 7.89
C TYR A 169 -29.84 23.23 6.86
N GLY A 170 -31.00 23.73 7.31
CA GLY A 170 -32.06 24.18 6.42
C GLY A 170 -32.74 22.98 5.74
N ILE A 171 -32.65 22.89 4.42
CA ILE A 171 -33.19 21.76 3.63
C ILE A 171 -32.09 20.80 3.16
N GLU A 172 -30.82 21.14 3.40
CA GLU A 172 -29.67 20.37 2.94
C GLU A 172 -29.23 19.36 4.01
N SER A 173 -28.76 18.20 3.55
CA SER A 173 -28.27 17.14 4.42
C SER A 173 -26.75 17.09 4.43
N PHE A 174 -26.18 16.93 5.62
CA PHE A 174 -24.75 16.77 5.86
C PHE A 174 -24.53 15.50 6.68
N SER A 175 -23.33 14.93 6.61
CA SER A 175 -22.95 13.79 7.44
C SER A 175 -21.55 13.97 8.02
N ALA A 176 -21.37 13.52 9.26
CA ALA A 176 -20.09 13.44 9.93
C ALA A 176 -19.82 11.99 10.34
N HIS A 177 -18.56 11.58 10.25
CA HIS A 177 -18.14 10.21 10.55
C HIS A 177 -16.96 10.23 11.51
N GLY A 178 -17.02 9.39 12.54
CA GLY A 178 -15.94 9.18 13.50
C GLY A 178 -15.69 7.71 13.77
N LEU A 179 -14.51 7.43 14.32
CA LEU A 179 -14.12 6.09 14.76
C LEU A 179 -13.37 6.22 16.08
N ILE A 180 -13.74 5.39 17.04
CA ILE A 180 -12.96 5.19 18.26
C ILE A 180 -12.43 3.76 18.22
N VAL A 181 -11.10 3.59 18.36
CA VAL A 181 -10.47 2.27 18.46
C VAL A 181 -10.57 1.80 19.91
N LEU A 182 -11.32 0.73 20.15
CA LEU A 182 -11.55 0.15 21.46
C LEU A 182 -10.42 -0.83 21.82
N GLU A 183 -10.02 -1.68 20.87
CA GLU A 183 -8.95 -2.64 21.03
C GLU A 183 -8.05 -2.64 19.79
N LYS A 184 -6.76 -2.35 19.98
CA LYS A 184 -5.79 -2.31 18.87
C LYS A 184 -5.41 -3.70 18.35
N ASN A 185 -5.36 -4.70 19.23
CA ASN A 185 -5.03 -6.09 18.90
C ASN A 185 -3.83 -6.19 17.93
N TYR A 186 -4.00 -6.74 16.72
CA TYR A 186 -2.90 -6.87 15.75
C TYR A 186 -2.17 -5.56 15.41
N LEU A 187 -2.83 -4.39 15.52
CA LEU A 187 -2.22 -3.08 15.27
C LEU A 187 -1.08 -2.76 16.26
N ASN A 188 -1.03 -3.43 17.42
CA ASN A 188 0.08 -3.26 18.37
C ASN A 188 1.42 -3.82 17.83
N VAL A 189 1.38 -4.81 16.93
CA VAL A 189 2.59 -5.38 16.32
C VAL A 189 2.79 -4.95 14.87
N PHE A 190 1.70 -4.75 14.12
CA PHE A 190 1.75 -4.42 12.69
C PHE A 190 1.63 -2.91 12.46
N ILE A 191 2.69 -2.20 12.83
CA ILE A 191 2.81 -0.74 12.78
C ILE A 191 2.70 -0.11 11.36
N TYR A 192 2.62 -0.94 10.33
CA TYR A 192 2.46 -0.53 8.94
C TYR A 192 1.00 -0.25 8.55
N ASP A 193 0.06 -0.72 9.36
CA ASP A 193 -1.36 -0.46 9.20
C ASP A 193 -1.83 0.60 10.19
N LYS A 194 -2.68 1.51 9.73
CA LYS A 194 -3.17 2.65 10.51
C LYS A 194 -4.68 2.70 10.45
N TRP A 195 -5.31 2.74 11.62
CA TRP A 195 -6.77 2.75 11.72
C TRP A 195 -7.34 3.99 12.42
N ASP A 196 -6.51 4.72 13.15
CA ASP A 196 -6.86 5.90 13.95
C ASP A 196 -6.82 7.22 13.18
N ASN A 197 -7.01 7.19 11.85
CA ASN A 197 -6.91 8.38 10.99
C ASN A 197 -8.23 9.18 10.84
N THR A 198 -9.25 8.88 11.64
CA THR A 198 -10.54 9.59 11.61
C THR A 198 -10.77 10.32 12.92
N ALA A 199 -11.36 11.52 12.85
CA ALA A 199 -11.66 12.31 14.03
C ALA A 199 -12.59 11.55 14.99
N GLU A 200 -12.31 11.65 16.28
CA GLU A 200 -13.28 11.29 17.30
C GLU A 200 -14.38 12.35 17.29
N LEU A 201 -15.64 11.92 17.14
CA LEU A 201 -16.77 12.83 17.17
C LEU A 201 -17.19 13.09 18.63
N PRO A 202 -17.58 14.33 18.97
CA PRO A 202 -18.32 14.60 20.20
C PRO A 202 -19.60 13.76 20.28
N LYS A 203 -20.12 13.59 21.49
CA LYS A 203 -21.43 12.94 21.67
C LYS A 203 -22.53 13.86 21.14
N PHE A 204 -23.32 13.34 20.19
CA PHE A 204 -24.52 14.00 19.67
C PHE A 204 -25.77 13.22 20.08
N THR A 205 -26.86 13.94 20.30
CA THR A 205 -28.18 13.33 20.56
C THR A 205 -29.12 13.57 19.39
N ARG A 206 -29.92 12.57 19.02
CA ARG A 206 -30.95 12.77 17.98
C ARG A 206 -31.91 13.89 18.39
N GLY A 207 -32.15 14.82 17.48
CA GLY A 207 -32.99 15.99 17.69
C GLY A 207 -32.26 17.18 18.32
N GLU A 208 -30.99 17.02 18.70
CA GLU A 208 -30.13 18.14 19.13
C GLU A 208 -30.02 19.19 18.03
N VAL A 209 -30.08 20.46 18.44
CA VAL A 209 -29.99 21.62 17.55
C VAL A 209 -28.81 22.47 18.01
N PHE A 210 -27.94 22.83 17.08
CA PHE A 210 -26.77 23.66 17.36
C PHE A 210 -26.52 24.65 16.21
N GLN A 211 -25.79 25.71 16.50
CA GLN A 211 -25.34 26.66 15.49
C GLN A 211 -23.98 26.19 14.94
N PRO A 212 -23.84 25.92 13.63
CA PRO A 212 -22.55 25.61 13.05
C PRO A 212 -21.55 26.75 13.29
N THR A 213 -20.32 26.42 13.67
CA THR A 213 -19.25 27.41 13.92
C THR A 213 -18.90 28.18 12.64
N GLU A 214 -18.80 27.46 11.53
CA GLU A 214 -18.57 28.01 10.21
C GLU A 214 -19.37 27.22 9.17
N ALA A 215 -19.69 27.89 8.06
CA ALA A 215 -20.09 27.27 6.82
C ALA A 215 -19.26 27.91 5.73
N SER A 216 -18.65 27.08 4.87
CA SER A 216 -17.79 27.55 3.78
C SER A 216 -18.20 26.90 2.47
N MET A 217 -18.05 27.63 1.38
CA MET A 217 -18.22 27.11 0.02
C MET A 217 -16.85 27.04 -0.61
N THR A 218 -16.30 25.83 -0.71
CA THR A 218 -14.97 25.60 -1.29
C THR A 218 -15.06 25.35 -2.79
N GLU A 219 -14.06 25.80 -3.54
CA GLU A 219 -13.89 25.42 -4.94
C GLU A 219 -12.93 24.24 -5.06
N GLY A 220 -13.23 23.34 -5.99
CA GLY A 220 -12.40 22.17 -6.27
C GLY A 220 -12.31 21.89 -7.76
N LYS A 221 -11.21 21.27 -8.20
CA LYS A 221 -11.03 20.79 -9.57
C LYS A 221 -10.58 19.34 -9.52
N THR A 222 -11.07 18.53 -10.45
CA THR A 222 -10.56 17.16 -10.63
C THR A 222 -9.12 17.22 -11.13
N SER A 223 -8.24 16.40 -10.57
CA SER A 223 -6.89 16.22 -11.08
C SER A 223 -6.84 15.01 -12.02
N PRO A 224 -5.96 15.02 -13.04
CA PRO A 224 -5.71 13.83 -13.84
C PRO A 224 -5.10 12.71 -12.96
N PRO A 225 -5.24 11.43 -13.35
CA PRO A 225 -4.56 10.33 -12.67
C PRO A 225 -3.05 10.56 -12.61
N ASN A 226 -2.43 10.14 -11.51
CA ASN A 226 -0.98 10.15 -11.39
C ASN A 226 -0.35 9.03 -12.23
N TYR A 227 0.93 9.16 -12.54
CA TYR A 227 1.74 8.04 -13.02
C TYR A 227 1.76 6.90 -12.00
N LEU A 228 1.95 5.67 -12.50
CA LEU A 228 1.95 4.47 -11.69
C LEU A 228 3.19 4.39 -10.81
N THR A 229 3.00 4.00 -9.55
CA THR A 229 4.10 3.46 -8.73
C THR A 229 4.35 2.00 -9.08
N GLU A 230 5.43 1.43 -8.57
CA GLU A 230 5.70 0.00 -8.73
C GLU A 230 4.63 -0.88 -8.08
N ALA A 231 4.12 -0.47 -6.90
CA ALA A 231 3.01 -1.17 -6.26
C ALA A 231 1.72 -1.14 -7.10
N ASP A 232 1.43 -0.01 -7.77
CA ASP A 232 0.27 0.11 -8.66
C ASP A 232 0.43 -0.78 -9.91
N LEU A 233 1.63 -0.82 -10.49
CA LEU A 233 1.91 -1.68 -11.64
C LEU A 233 1.82 -3.16 -11.28
N ILE A 234 2.37 -3.58 -10.14
CA ILE A 234 2.22 -4.96 -9.63
C ILE A 234 0.74 -5.30 -9.43
N ALA A 235 -0.06 -4.39 -8.83
CA ALA A 235 -1.49 -4.61 -8.64
C ALA A 235 -2.25 -4.75 -9.99
N LEU A 236 -1.87 -3.97 -11.00
CA LEU A 236 -2.44 -4.09 -12.34
C LEU A 236 -2.03 -5.39 -13.03
N MET A 237 -0.78 -5.82 -12.91
CA MET A 237 -0.30 -7.10 -13.46
C MET A 237 -1.06 -8.29 -12.85
N ASP A 238 -1.20 -8.29 -11.52
CA ASP A 238 -1.97 -9.29 -10.77
C ASP A 238 -3.45 -9.33 -11.20
N ALA A 239 -4.11 -8.16 -11.20
CA ALA A 239 -5.52 -8.06 -11.62
C ALA A 239 -5.75 -8.50 -13.08
N ASN A 240 -4.74 -8.36 -13.93
CA ASN A 240 -4.80 -8.80 -15.33
C ASN A 240 -4.27 -10.22 -15.54
N GLY A 241 -3.76 -10.90 -14.51
CA GLY A 241 -3.24 -12.26 -14.59
C GLY A 241 -2.03 -12.39 -15.51
N ILE A 242 -1.11 -11.45 -15.43
CA ILE A 242 0.19 -11.52 -16.12
C ILE A 242 1.34 -11.41 -15.12
N GLY A 243 2.45 -12.07 -15.43
CA GLY A 243 3.58 -12.14 -14.50
C GLY A 243 3.33 -13.06 -13.31
N THR A 244 2.49 -14.09 -13.47
CA THR A 244 2.26 -15.12 -12.45
C THR A 244 3.56 -15.84 -12.10
N ASP A 245 3.54 -16.66 -11.04
CA ASP A 245 4.70 -17.43 -10.58
C ASP A 245 5.91 -16.53 -10.20
N ALA A 246 5.62 -15.45 -9.49
CA ALA A 246 6.61 -14.50 -8.98
C ALA A 246 7.50 -13.83 -10.05
N THR A 247 7.01 -13.65 -11.28
CA THR A 247 7.77 -13.04 -12.39
C THR A 247 7.49 -11.54 -12.62
N MET A 248 6.55 -10.93 -11.89
CA MET A 248 6.21 -9.50 -12.07
C MET A 248 7.41 -8.57 -11.93
N ALA A 249 8.18 -8.70 -10.85
CA ALA A 249 9.37 -7.88 -10.59
C ALA A 249 10.40 -7.94 -11.72
N GLU A 250 10.60 -9.12 -12.32
CA GLU A 250 11.53 -9.31 -13.43
C GLU A 250 11.06 -8.57 -14.71
N HIS A 251 9.78 -8.65 -15.03
CA HIS A 251 9.21 -7.93 -16.17
C HIS A 251 9.28 -6.40 -15.99
N ILE A 252 9.04 -5.92 -14.76
CA ILE A 252 9.17 -4.50 -14.42
C ILE A 252 10.63 -4.04 -14.56
N GLN A 253 11.59 -4.81 -14.04
CA GLN A 253 13.01 -4.50 -14.18
C GLN A 253 13.43 -4.44 -15.66
N LYS A 254 12.95 -5.36 -16.50
CA LYS A 254 13.25 -5.39 -17.94
C LYS A 254 12.83 -4.14 -18.71
N ILE A 255 11.70 -3.52 -18.36
CA ILE A 255 11.26 -2.28 -19.05
C ILE A 255 12.01 -1.04 -18.56
N GLN A 256 12.56 -1.09 -17.33
CA GLN A 256 13.48 -0.08 -16.82
C GLN A 256 14.87 -0.22 -17.48
N ASP A 257 15.43 -1.42 -17.52
CA ASP A 257 16.74 -1.71 -18.10
C ASP A 257 16.81 -1.36 -19.60
N ARG A 258 15.69 -1.48 -20.31
CA ARG A 258 15.56 -1.09 -21.72
C ARG A 258 15.18 0.36 -21.95
N GLU A 259 15.12 1.16 -20.89
CA GLU A 259 14.80 2.59 -20.94
C GLU A 259 13.43 2.89 -21.61
N TYR A 260 12.48 1.97 -21.53
CA TYR A 260 11.09 2.23 -21.95
C TYR A 260 10.34 3.05 -20.91
N VAL A 261 10.77 2.95 -19.65
CA VAL A 261 10.26 3.77 -18.54
C VAL A 261 11.43 4.36 -17.77
N ALA A 262 11.29 5.61 -17.35
CA ALA A 262 12.16 6.23 -16.37
C ALA A 262 11.53 6.10 -14.97
N THR A 263 12.37 5.87 -13.97
CA THR A 263 11.96 5.87 -12.56
C THR A 263 12.35 7.20 -11.94
N ILE A 264 11.36 7.95 -11.47
CA ILE A 264 11.58 9.26 -10.87
C ILE A 264 11.16 9.18 -9.40
N ASP A 265 12.03 9.65 -8.51
CA ASP A 265 11.64 9.88 -7.12
C ASP A 265 10.65 11.04 -7.11
N ARG A 266 9.40 10.76 -6.77
CA ARG A 266 8.47 11.82 -6.42
C ARG A 266 8.97 12.38 -5.11
N SER A 267 9.74 13.48 -5.19
CA SER A 267 9.88 14.40 -4.07
C SER A 267 8.48 14.65 -3.54
N ARG A 268 8.30 14.64 -2.22
CA ARG A 268 7.16 15.32 -1.58
C ARG A 268 7.33 16.83 -1.85
N SER A 269 7.28 17.22 -3.12
CA SER A 269 6.95 18.56 -3.55
C SER A 269 5.54 18.77 -3.04
N THR A 270 5.46 19.62 -2.01
CA THR A 270 4.27 20.30 -1.51
C THR A 270 3.02 19.95 -2.32
N ALA A 271 2.24 19.00 -1.80
CA ALA A 271 0.80 19.12 -1.96
C ALA A 271 0.48 20.53 -1.48
N GLY A 272 -0.17 21.33 -2.35
CA GLY A 272 -0.41 22.75 -2.12
C GLY A 272 -0.85 23.01 -0.68
N ASP A 273 0.00 23.71 0.05
CA ASP A 273 -0.37 24.44 1.25
C ASP A 273 -1.17 25.65 0.79
N ASP A 274 -2.45 25.42 0.49
CA ASP A 274 -3.41 26.50 0.32
C ASP A 274 -4.11 26.70 1.67
N GLY A 275 -3.62 27.68 2.42
CA GLY A 275 -4.41 28.45 3.38
C GLY A 275 -4.21 28.14 4.87
N SER A 276 -3.09 28.59 5.44
CA SER A 276 -3.07 28.99 6.87
C SER A 276 -2.24 30.26 7.09
N ASP A 277 -2.70 31.38 6.55
CA ASP A 277 -2.24 32.69 6.99
C ASP A 277 -2.98 33.11 8.27
N GLY A 278 -2.21 33.46 9.30
CA GLY A 278 -2.68 34.34 10.37
C GLY A 278 -2.41 33.87 11.80
N GLN A 279 -1.14 33.78 12.22
CA GLN A 279 -0.81 34.01 13.63
C GLN A 279 0.18 35.17 13.76
N SER A 280 -0.41 36.32 14.08
CA SER A 280 0.25 37.49 14.62
C SER A 280 0.85 37.17 15.99
N ASN A 281 2.17 37.30 16.11
CA ASN A 281 2.85 37.32 17.40
C ASN A 281 2.46 38.60 18.17
N PRO A 282 2.08 38.52 19.46
CA PRO A 282 1.98 39.71 20.30
C PRO A 282 3.39 40.20 20.74
N PRO A 283 3.55 41.51 21.01
CA PRO A 283 4.85 42.12 21.24
C PRO A 283 5.40 41.83 22.64
N SER A 284 6.73 41.79 22.67
CA SER A 284 7.58 41.65 23.85
C SER A 284 7.51 42.88 24.76
N ALA A 285 7.23 42.65 26.05
CA ALA A 285 7.37 43.65 27.11
C ALA A 285 8.68 43.42 27.89
N ARG A 286 9.41 44.52 28.10
CA ARG A 286 10.65 44.62 28.88
C ARG A 286 10.40 44.39 30.38
N GLY A 287 11.34 43.74 31.04
CA GLY A 287 11.47 43.72 32.52
C GLY A 287 12.76 43.03 32.97
N VAL A 288 13.66 43.81 33.56
CA VAL A 288 14.89 43.47 34.31
C VAL A 288 14.81 44.34 35.57
N PRO A 289 15.45 44.06 36.75
CA PRO A 289 16.38 42.98 37.14
C PRO A 289 16.00 42.26 38.45
N ASP A 290 16.72 41.20 38.84
CA ASP A 290 17.53 41.15 40.08
C ASP A 290 18.30 39.82 40.21
N GLY A 291 19.46 39.89 40.87
CA GLY A 291 20.52 38.89 40.88
C GLY A 291 20.36 37.72 41.86
N GLY A 292 21.34 36.81 41.81
CA GLY A 292 21.41 35.66 42.71
C GLY A 292 22.42 34.62 42.26
N ARG A 293 23.61 34.65 42.86
CA ARG A 293 24.67 33.63 42.72
C ARG A 293 24.18 32.27 43.23
N GLY A 294 24.52 31.19 42.54
CA GLY A 294 24.37 29.82 43.07
C GLY A 294 25.05 28.76 42.22
N ARG A 295 26.22 28.28 42.67
CA ARG A 295 26.89 27.07 42.17
C ARG A 295 26.09 25.84 42.62
N GLY A 296 25.84 24.89 41.71
CA GLY A 296 25.29 23.58 42.05
C GLY A 296 25.54 22.54 40.96
N ARG A 297 26.48 21.63 41.22
CA ARG A 297 26.70 20.41 40.43
C ARG A 297 25.47 19.50 40.59
N GLY A 298 24.95 18.98 39.49
CA GLY A 298 23.89 17.98 39.49
C GLY A 298 23.91 17.18 38.19
N ALA A 299 24.52 16.00 38.25
CA ALA A 299 24.46 14.99 37.21
C ALA A 299 23.01 14.48 37.07
N ARG A 300 22.46 14.52 35.87
CA ARG A 300 21.29 13.72 35.47
C ARG A 300 21.49 13.22 34.06
N GLY A 301 21.74 11.90 33.96
CA GLY A 301 21.68 11.16 32.72
C GLY A 301 20.28 11.27 32.13
N ARG A 302 20.22 11.66 30.86
CA ARG A 302 18.99 11.68 30.08
C ARG A 302 19.12 10.59 29.04
N GLY A 303 18.43 9.48 29.28
CA GLY A 303 18.20 8.44 28.28
C GLY A 303 17.51 9.07 27.08
N GLY A 304 18.27 9.26 26.01
CA GLY A 304 17.72 9.63 24.71
C GLY A 304 17.08 8.38 24.13
N SER A 305 15.75 8.31 24.17
CA SER A 305 14.98 7.45 23.27
C SER A 305 15.37 7.83 21.84
N ASN A 306 16.22 7.00 21.22
CA ASN A 306 16.58 7.09 19.82
C ASN A 306 15.31 6.78 19.00
N ALA A 307 14.49 7.79 18.76
CA ALA A 307 13.48 7.74 17.73
C ALA A 307 14.22 7.59 16.40
N VAL A 308 14.29 6.35 15.90
CA VAL A 308 14.82 6.01 14.59
C VAL A 308 14.02 6.82 13.57
N ARG A 309 14.59 7.93 13.08
CA ARG A 309 14.08 8.64 11.92
C ARG A 309 14.29 7.74 10.71
N VAL A 310 13.26 6.96 10.38
CA VAL A 310 13.16 6.25 9.11
C VAL A 310 13.29 7.32 8.01
N ARG A 311 14.40 7.32 7.27
CA ARG A 311 14.49 8.06 6.00
C ARG A 311 13.45 7.43 5.07
N GLN A 312 12.27 8.03 5.00
CA GLN A 312 11.29 7.71 3.96
C GLN A 312 11.89 8.16 2.63
N GLY A 313 12.38 7.21 1.83
CA GLY A 313 12.66 7.48 0.42
C GLY A 313 11.38 7.98 -0.26
N GLY A 314 11.54 8.89 -1.23
CA GLY A 314 10.41 9.36 -2.04
C GLY A 314 9.70 8.19 -2.72
N VAL A 315 8.41 8.36 -3.02
CA VAL A 315 7.65 7.34 -3.74
C VAL A 315 8.14 7.35 -5.19
N ARG A 316 8.70 6.23 -5.66
CA ARG A 316 9.14 6.08 -7.04
C ARG A 316 7.95 5.91 -7.98
N ILE A 317 7.91 6.69 -9.04
CA ILE A 317 6.89 6.61 -10.10
C ILE A 317 7.53 6.24 -11.44
N PHE A 318 6.76 5.56 -12.29
CA PHE A 318 7.13 5.21 -13.65
C PHE A 318 6.61 6.24 -14.65
N VAL A 319 7.54 6.95 -15.30
CA VAL A 319 7.23 7.87 -16.39
C VAL A 319 7.69 7.23 -17.70
N PRO A 320 6.79 6.96 -18.67
CA PRO A 320 7.18 6.33 -19.91
C PRO A 320 8.08 7.27 -20.73
N THR A 321 9.15 6.72 -21.32
CA THR A 321 10.04 7.49 -22.19
C THR A 321 9.39 7.72 -23.56
N GLN A 322 9.96 8.61 -24.37
CA GLN A 322 9.48 8.82 -25.74
C GLN A 322 9.48 7.53 -26.55
N LEU A 323 10.52 6.70 -26.41
CA LEU A 323 10.61 5.41 -27.07
C LEU A 323 9.53 4.45 -26.58
N GLY A 324 9.32 4.36 -25.26
CA GLY A 324 8.26 3.51 -24.68
C GLY A 324 6.87 3.91 -25.17
N VAL A 325 6.55 5.21 -25.18
CA VAL A 325 5.28 5.74 -25.72
C VAL A 325 5.13 5.45 -27.21
N ALA A 326 6.17 5.73 -28.01
CA ALA A 326 6.13 5.55 -29.46
C ALA A 326 5.91 4.07 -29.85
N LEU A 327 6.54 3.13 -29.13
CA LEU A 327 6.37 1.70 -29.37
C LEU A 327 4.92 1.26 -29.14
N ILE A 328 4.32 1.61 -27.99
CA ILE A 328 2.93 1.25 -27.69
C ILE A 328 1.97 1.88 -28.68
N LEU A 329 2.10 3.20 -28.94
CA LEU A 329 1.24 3.88 -29.91
C LEU A 329 1.39 3.33 -31.32
N GLY A 330 2.59 2.91 -31.72
CA GLY A 330 2.84 2.29 -33.00
C GLY A 330 2.14 0.95 -33.16
N TYR A 331 2.28 0.06 -32.17
CA TYR A 331 1.58 -1.23 -32.19
C TYR A 331 0.06 -1.07 -32.11
N ASP A 332 -0.46 -0.13 -31.33
CA ASP A 332 -1.90 0.13 -31.26
C ASP A 332 -2.45 0.69 -32.59
N ARG A 333 -1.70 1.56 -33.28
CA ARG A 333 -2.09 2.10 -34.60
C ARG A 333 -2.11 1.05 -35.70
N MET A 334 -1.39 -0.06 -35.56
CA MET A 334 -1.49 -1.19 -36.50
C MET A 334 -2.88 -1.86 -36.46
N ASN A 335 -3.66 -1.61 -35.40
CA ASN A 335 -5.05 -2.02 -35.24
C ASN A 335 -5.27 -3.53 -35.50
N PHE A 336 -4.48 -4.35 -34.81
CA PHE A 336 -4.65 -5.81 -34.84
C PHE A 336 -5.92 -6.22 -34.10
N GLU A 337 -6.54 -7.32 -34.51
CA GLU A 337 -7.68 -7.92 -33.79
C GLU A 337 -7.33 -8.24 -32.34
N THR A 338 -6.09 -8.72 -32.11
CA THR A 338 -5.52 -8.88 -30.76
C THR A 338 -4.52 -7.76 -30.50
N SER A 339 -4.89 -6.80 -29.63
CA SER A 339 -3.98 -5.72 -29.26
C SER A 339 -2.74 -6.26 -28.54
N LEU A 340 -1.56 -5.82 -29.00
CA LEU A 340 -0.26 -6.15 -28.38
C LEU A 340 0.09 -5.26 -27.20
N GLY A 341 -0.58 -4.11 -27.06
CA GLY A 341 -0.47 -3.24 -25.89
C GLY A 341 -1.33 -3.68 -24.70
N LYS A 342 -2.24 -4.65 -24.91
CA LYS A 342 -3.13 -5.19 -23.87
C LYS A 342 -2.63 -6.56 -23.37
N PRO A 343 -2.90 -6.93 -22.11
CA PRO A 343 -2.33 -8.13 -21.49
C PRO A 343 -2.97 -9.45 -21.93
N PHE A 344 -3.98 -9.42 -22.80
CA PHE A 344 -4.85 -10.57 -23.08
C PHE A 344 -4.11 -11.79 -23.62
N LEU A 345 -3.26 -11.61 -24.64
CA LEU A 345 -2.50 -12.71 -25.24
C LEU A 345 -1.52 -13.33 -24.25
N ARG A 346 -0.89 -12.48 -23.42
CA ARG A 346 0.03 -12.93 -22.38
C ARG A 346 -0.69 -13.71 -21.28
N LYS A 347 -1.84 -13.21 -20.82
CA LYS A 347 -2.69 -13.89 -19.84
C LYS A 347 -3.13 -15.27 -20.35
N GLU A 348 -3.57 -15.37 -21.60
CA GLU A 348 -3.97 -16.65 -22.20
C GLU A 348 -2.81 -17.65 -22.18
N MET A 349 -1.60 -17.20 -22.53
CA MET A 349 -0.41 -18.04 -22.49
C MET A 349 -0.07 -18.52 -21.06
N GLU A 350 -0.16 -17.65 -20.04
CA GLU A 350 0.06 -18.02 -18.64
C GLU A 350 -0.99 -19.02 -18.12
N LEU A 351 -2.26 -18.85 -18.50
CA LEU A 351 -3.31 -19.83 -18.20
C LEU A 351 -3.05 -21.18 -18.86
N LYS A 352 -2.57 -21.21 -20.12
CA LYS A 352 -2.19 -22.46 -20.80
C LYS A 352 -1.01 -23.13 -20.13
N MET A 353 -0.02 -22.38 -19.65
CA MET A 353 1.10 -22.92 -18.89
C MET A 353 0.63 -23.54 -17.57
N LYS A 354 -0.28 -22.86 -16.85
CA LYS A 354 -0.91 -23.42 -15.64
C LYS A 354 -1.68 -24.72 -15.93
N ALA A 355 -2.41 -24.78 -17.04
CA ALA A 355 -3.12 -25.99 -17.46
C ALA A 355 -2.18 -27.18 -17.74
N ILE A 356 -0.92 -26.94 -18.15
CA ILE A 356 0.10 -28.01 -18.26
C ILE A 356 0.44 -28.54 -16.86
N CYS A 357 0.70 -27.65 -15.89
CA CYS A 357 1.02 -28.05 -14.52
C CYS A 357 -0.12 -28.83 -13.85
N GLU A 358 -1.36 -28.52 -14.20
CA GLU A 358 -2.57 -29.21 -13.73
C GLU A 358 -2.90 -30.50 -14.52
N GLY A 359 -2.12 -30.84 -15.55
CA GLY A 359 -2.33 -32.03 -16.37
C GLY A 359 -3.54 -31.96 -17.32
N GLN A 360 -4.08 -30.76 -17.56
CA GLN A 360 -5.25 -30.53 -18.42
C GLN A 360 -4.89 -30.41 -19.91
N THR A 361 -3.63 -30.10 -20.24
CA THR A 361 -3.13 -30.02 -21.61
C THR A 361 -1.66 -30.45 -21.67
N THR A 362 -1.12 -30.63 -22.87
CA THR A 362 0.30 -30.99 -23.07
C THR A 362 1.11 -29.81 -23.58
N LYS A 363 2.42 -29.86 -23.29
CA LYS A 363 3.40 -28.88 -23.77
C LYS A 363 3.36 -28.72 -25.29
N GLU A 364 3.21 -29.82 -26.03
CA GLU A 364 3.23 -29.83 -27.50
C GLU A 364 2.04 -29.07 -28.08
N VAL A 365 0.85 -29.24 -27.49
CA VAL A 365 -0.36 -28.53 -27.90
C VAL A 365 -0.19 -27.03 -27.67
N VAL A 366 0.23 -26.64 -26.46
CA VAL A 366 0.42 -25.23 -26.10
C VAL A 366 1.49 -24.58 -26.97
N LEU A 367 2.63 -25.23 -27.20
CA LEU A 367 3.69 -24.70 -28.07
C LEU A 367 3.19 -24.46 -29.50
N ARG A 368 2.51 -25.44 -30.09
CA ARG A 368 1.98 -25.33 -31.45
C ARG A 368 1.00 -24.16 -31.59
N GLU A 369 0.08 -24.02 -30.64
CA GLU A 369 -0.90 -22.93 -30.63
C GLU A 369 -0.25 -21.56 -30.42
N SER A 370 0.59 -21.42 -29.40
CA SER A 370 1.25 -20.15 -29.08
C SER A 370 2.19 -19.72 -30.20
N ILE A 371 2.99 -20.62 -30.78
CA ILE A 371 3.84 -20.29 -31.93
C ILE A 371 2.99 -19.84 -33.12
N SER A 372 1.87 -20.52 -33.40
CA SER A 372 0.98 -20.12 -34.49
C SER A 372 0.38 -18.73 -34.28
N GLN A 373 -0.11 -18.43 -33.07
CA GLN A 373 -0.65 -17.12 -32.68
C GLN A 373 0.42 -16.01 -32.83
N TYR A 374 1.60 -16.20 -32.23
CA TYR A 374 2.68 -15.20 -32.29
C TYR A 374 3.26 -15.05 -33.71
N ARG A 375 3.33 -16.13 -34.50
CA ARG A 375 3.76 -16.06 -35.90
C ARG A 375 2.80 -15.21 -36.73
N ARG A 376 1.49 -15.34 -36.53
CA ARG A 376 0.48 -14.52 -37.21
C ARG A 376 0.67 -13.04 -36.89
N VAL A 377 0.78 -12.72 -35.60
CA VAL A 377 1.05 -11.35 -35.13
C VAL A 377 2.34 -10.80 -35.75
N PHE A 378 3.40 -11.60 -35.80
CA PHE A 378 4.68 -11.19 -36.37
C PHE A 378 4.57 -10.87 -37.87
N MET A 379 3.92 -11.71 -38.67
CA MET A 379 3.73 -11.45 -40.10
C MET A 379 2.89 -10.19 -40.34
N GLN A 380 1.80 -10.00 -39.59
CA GLN A 380 0.97 -8.79 -39.68
C GLN A 380 1.74 -7.52 -39.27
N THR A 381 2.66 -7.64 -38.30
CA THR A 381 3.55 -6.55 -37.91
C THR A 381 4.53 -6.20 -39.04
N GLN A 382 5.09 -7.19 -39.74
CA GLN A 382 6.00 -6.96 -40.87
C GLN A 382 5.31 -6.23 -42.02
N GLU A 383 4.07 -6.63 -42.34
CA GLU A 383 3.27 -5.97 -43.40
C GLU A 383 2.96 -4.51 -43.08
N LYS A 384 2.86 -4.15 -41.80
CA LYS A 384 2.51 -2.80 -41.32
C LYS A 384 3.70 -2.05 -40.72
N LEU A 385 4.94 -2.44 -41.03
CA LEU A 385 6.13 -1.87 -40.43
C LEU A 385 6.24 -0.35 -40.63
N ASP A 386 5.74 0.16 -41.75
CA ASP A 386 5.72 1.60 -42.05
C ASP A 386 4.87 2.39 -41.06
N VAL A 387 3.79 1.80 -40.52
CA VAL A 387 2.96 2.42 -39.47
C VAL A 387 3.77 2.63 -38.20
N LEU A 388 4.64 1.67 -37.84
CA LEU A 388 5.54 1.79 -36.69
C LEU A 388 6.54 2.92 -36.87
N ARG A 389 7.14 2.99 -38.08
CA ARG A 389 8.16 3.98 -38.42
C ARG A 389 7.60 5.40 -38.49
N ALA A 390 6.31 5.54 -38.83
CA ALA A 390 5.63 6.83 -38.93
C ALA A 390 5.20 7.42 -37.58
N VAL A 391 5.38 6.72 -36.45
CA VAL A 391 4.99 7.24 -35.14
C VAL A 391 6.00 8.26 -34.62
N SER A 392 5.59 9.52 -34.65
CA SER A 392 6.22 10.58 -33.86
C SER A 392 5.55 10.65 -32.48
N PRO A 393 6.31 10.58 -31.37
CA PRO A 393 5.75 10.77 -30.03
C PRO A 393 5.19 12.19 -29.89
N PRO A 394 4.10 12.39 -29.13
CA PRO A 394 3.51 13.72 -28.95
C PRO A 394 4.50 14.68 -28.25
N ALA A 395 4.65 15.89 -28.80
CA ALA A 395 5.60 16.91 -28.31
C ALA A 395 5.37 17.36 -26.84
N LYS A 396 4.23 17.01 -26.23
CA LYS A 396 3.82 17.47 -24.90
C LYS A 396 4.35 16.64 -23.71
N ALA A 397 5.07 15.55 -23.93
CA ALA A 397 5.65 14.78 -22.81
C ALA A 397 6.93 15.41 -22.20
N LEU A 398 7.38 16.55 -22.73
CA LEU A 398 8.71 17.11 -22.44
C LEU A 398 8.75 18.29 -21.45
N ASN A 399 7.62 18.83 -21.01
CA ASN A 399 7.59 20.03 -20.16
C ASN A 399 6.89 19.78 -18.81
N SER A 400 7.52 18.99 -17.97
CA SER A 400 7.37 19.10 -16.51
C SER A 400 8.73 18.78 -15.89
N ARG A 401 9.63 19.76 -15.97
CA ARG A 401 10.85 19.81 -15.15
C ARG A 401 10.49 20.25 -13.74
#